data_AF-A0AAN4Z4Z4-F1
#
_entry.id   AF-A0AAN4Z4Z4-F1
#
_cell.length_a   1.000
_cell.length_b   1.000
_cell.length_c   1.000
_cell.angle_alpha   90.00
_cell.angle_beta   90.00
_cell.angle_gamma   90.00
#
_symmetry.space_group_name_H-M   'P 1'
#
loop_
_entity.id
_entity.type
_entity.pdbx_description
1 polymer ?
#
loop_
_entity_poly.entity_id
_entity_poly.type
_entity_poly.pdbx_seq_one_letter_code
_entity_poly.pdbx_strand_id
1 'polypeptide(L)'
;RALVFNGVECCIAIVTIQFPILDLPNEIISKIFPLLHMKDRLRARVNRRLNMIEVESKYHVNALYISEVSEWKDNSSLLSIKMYSKVFYSTDDGISAFDCIRKIFQNTSIGSLPVALEACGSLYRDFYNIIKEFKNIGHLTINFKKELFMTDSQFFDLAKSCEVLCLYRASGITADALHKLYQ
;
A
#
# COMPACT_ATOMS: atom_id res chain seq x y z
N ARG A 1 -36.59 -4.17 17.35
CA ARG A 1 -37.04 -2.88 16.77
C ARG A 1 -37.56 -3.20 15.37
N ALA A 2 -38.86 -3.10 15.14
CA ALA A 2 -39.45 -3.41 13.82
C ALA A 2 -39.15 -2.25 12.85
N LEU A 3 -38.66 -2.58 11.65
CA LEU A 3 -38.54 -1.63 10.55
C LEU A 3 -39.66 -1.95 9.56
N VAL A 4 -40.61 -1.03 9.42
CA VAL A 4 -41.71 -1.19 8.46
C VAL A 4 -41.29 -0.55 7.14
N PHE A 5 -41.15 -1.36 6.09
CA PHE A 5 -40.97 -0.90 4.72
C PHE A 5 -42.21 -1.32 3.91
N ASN A 6 -42.90 -0.34 3.31
CA ASN A 6 -44.06 -0.54 2.43
C ASN A 6 -45.21 -1.39 3.01
N GLY A 7 -45.50 -1.25 4.31
CA GLY A 7 -46.66 -1.91 4.93
C GLY A 7 -46.53 -3.42 5.12
N VAL A 8 -45.36 -4.01 4.85
CA VAL A 8 -45.06 -5.41 5.18
C VAL A 8 -44.20 -5.42 6.45
N GLU A 9 -44.71 -6.06 7.51
CA GLU A 9 -43.95 -6.29 8.74
C GLU A 9 -42.86 -7.32 8.46
N CYS A 10 -41.65 -6.84 8.20
CA CYS A 10 -40.49 -7.70 8.01
C CYS A 10 -39.80 -7.91 9.37
N CYS A 11 -40.00 -9.09 9.96
CA CYS A 11 -39.30 -9.50 11.18
C CYS A 11 -37.81 -9.77 10.86
N ILE A 12 -36.98 -8.72 10.92
CA ILE A 12 -35.52 -8.89 10.85
C ILE A 12 -35.06 -9.46 12.19
N ALA A 13 -34.73 -10.75 12.21
CA ALA A 13 -34.01 -11.35 13.33
C ALA A 13 -32.61 -10.73 13.38
N ILE A 14 -32.37 -9.84 14.34
CA ILE A 14 -31.04 -9.30 14.61
C ILE A 14 -30.24 -10.40 15.29
N VAL A 15 -29.50 -11.18 14.51
CA VAL A 15 -28.49 -12.08 15.06
C VAL A 15 -27.35 -11.21 15.57
N THR A 16 -27.23 -11.11 16.90
CA THR A 16 -26.08 -10.46 17.51
C THR A 16 -24.85 -11.35 17.30
N ILE A 17 -24.08 -11.06 16.26
CA ILE A 17 -22.77 -11.69 16.07
C ILE A 17 -21.86 -11.09 17.14
N GLN A 18 -21.59 -11.86 18.19
CA GLN A 18 -20.57 -11.48 19.17
C GLN A 18 -19.21 -11.67 18.53
N PHE A 19 -18.34 -10.66 18.61
CA PHE A 19 -16.95 -10.73 18.18
C PHE A 19 -16.07 -10.77 19.43
N PRO A 20 -15.72 -11.96 19.95
CA PRO A 20 -15.04 -12.08 21.25
C PRO A 20 -13.71 -11.33 21.31
N ILE A 21 -13.06 -11.12 20.16
CA ILE A 21 -11.82 -10.33 20.05
C ILE A 21 -12.00 -8.86 20.47
N LEU A 22 -13.20 -8.31 20.34
CA LEU A 22 -13.50 -6.93 20.73
C LEU A 22 -13.67 -6.78 22.25
N ASP A 23 -13.91 -7.87 22.97
CA ASP A 23 -14.02 -7.86 24.43
C ASP A 23 -12.64 -7.90 25.10
N LEU A 24 -11.58 -8.18 24.34
CA LEU A 24 -10.20 -8.19 24.84
C LEU A 24 -9.66 -6.77 25.07
N PRO A 25 -8.77 -6.56 26.06
CA PRO A 25 -8.04 -5.29 26.24
C PRO A 25 -7.13 -4.94 25.04
N ASN A 26 -6.86 -3.64 24.84
CA ASN A 26 -6.02 -3.17 23.71
C ASN A 26 -4.62 -3.78 23.74
N GLU A 27 -4.08 -4.01 24.94
CA GLU A 27 -2.75 -4.56 25.20
C GLU A 27 -2.62 -6.02 24.76
N ILE A 28 -3.74 -6.76 24.79
CA ILE A 28 -3.78 -8.14 24.30
C ILE A 28 -3.90 -8.13 22.78
N ILE A 29 -4.78 -7.30 22.24
CA ILE A 29 -4.97 -7.17 20.80
C ILE A 29 -3.66 -6.71 20.13
N SER A 30 -2.95 -5.73 20.70
CA SER A 30 -1.68 -5.23 20.15
C SER A 30 -0.58 -6.30 20.12
N LYS A 31 -0.64 -7.32 20.97
CA LYS A 31 0.27 -8.48 20.92
C LYS A 31 -0.14 -9.50 19.86
N ILE A 32 -1.42 -9.57 19.49
CA ILE A 32 -1.93 -10.45 18.44
C ILE A 32 -1.58 -9.92 17.05
N PHE A 33 -1.70 -8.60 16.82
CA PHE A 33 -1.50 -7.99 15.50
C PHE A 33 -0.15 -8.32 14.83
N PRO A 34 1.00 -8.27 15.53
CA PRO A 34 2.29 -8.66 14.96
C PRO A 34 2.37 -10.13 14.53
N LEU A 35 1.55 -11.01 15.11
CA LEU A 35 1.48 -12.44 14.75
C LEU A 35 0.64 -12.69 13.50
N LEU A 36 -0.20 -11.72 13.11
CA LEU A 36 -1.01 -11.82 11.92
C LEU A 36 -0.19 -11.50 10.67
N HIS A 37 -0.42 -12.26 9.61
CA HIS A 37 0.06 -11.88 8.29
C HIS A 37 -0.52 -10.53 7.88
N MET A 38 0.23 -9.76 7.10
CA MET A 38 -0.16 -8.41 6.68
C MET A 38 -1.55 -8.33 6.04
N LYS A 39 -1.93 -9.33 5.24
CA LYS A 39 -3.28 -9.45 4.68
C LYS A 39 -4.35 -9.44 5.77
N ASP A 40 -4.16 -10.26 6.79
CA ASP A 40 -5.14 -10.43 7.87
C ASP A 40 -5.17 -9.19 8.77
N ARG A 41 -4.03 -8.50 8.94
CA ARG A 41 -3.96 -7.20 9.61
C ARG A 41 -4.78 -6.13 8.89
N LEU A 42 -4.61 -5.99 7.58
CA LEU A 42 -5.38 -5.03 6.78
C LEU A 42 -6.88 -5.32 6.87
N ARG A 43 -7.26 -6.61 6.85
CA ARG A 43 -8.66 -7.04 7.00
C ARG A 43 -9.20 -6.86 8.41
N ALA A 44 -8.35 -6.94 9.44
CA ALA A 44 -8.75 -6.76 10.84
C ALA A 44 -9.15 -5.32 11.18
N ARG A 45 -8.93 -4.35 10.28
CA ARG A 45 -9.32 -2.93 10.44
C ARG A 45 -10.85 -2.70 10.28
N VAL A 46 -11.67 -3.59 10.86
CA VAL A 46 -13.15 -3.59 10.72
C VAL A 46 -13.85 -2.53 11.57
N ASN A 47 -13.17 -1.95 12.56
CA ASN A 47 -13.70 -0.86 13.37
C ASN A 47 -12.61 0.13 13.77
N ARG A 48 -13.02 1.31 14.25
CA ARG A 48 -12.12 2.42 14.63
C ARG A 48 -11.07 2.00 15.66
N ARG A 49 -11.46 1.18 16.64
CA ARG A 49 -10.57 0.74 17.72
C ARG A 49 -9.47 -0.19 17.20
N LEU A 50 -9.83 -1.21 16.42
CA LEU A 50 -8.85 -2.12 15.80
C LEU A 50 -7.96 -1.39 14.79
N ASN A 51 -8.50 -0.42 14.06
CA ASN A 51 -7.70 0.41 13.15
C ASN A 51 -6.66 1.25 13.91
N MET A 52 -7.01 1.84 15.05
CA MET A 52 -6.03 2.58 15.88
C MET A 52 -4.92 1.67 16.41
N ILE A 53 -5.28 0.50 16.94
CA ILE A 53 -4.29 -0.47 17.47
C ILE A 53 -3.35 -0.94 16.36
N GLU A 54 -3.89 -1.21 15.17
CA GLU A 54 -3.08 -1.58 14.01
C GLU A 54 -2.12 -0.45 13.62
N VAL A 55 -2.59 0.80 13.65
CA VAL A 55 -1.78 1.96 13.28
C VAL A 55 -0.63 2.20 14.24
N GLU A 56 -0.83 1.99 15.53
CA GLU A 56 0.23 2.12 16.54
C GLU A 56 1.27 0.99 16.46
N SER A 57 0.90 -0.15 15.86
CA SER A 57 1.74 -1.34 15.78
C SER A 57 2.72 -1.24 14.61
N LYS A 58 3.96 -0.82 14.87
CA LYS A 58 5.05 -0.82 13.86
C LYS A 58 5.47 -2.25 13.51
N TYR A 59 5.77 -2.51 12.23
CA TYR A 59 6.28 -3.81 11.80
C TYR A 59 7.23 -3.71 10.60
N HIS A 60 7.94 -4.80 10.36
CA HIS A 60 8.88 -4.93 9.25
C HIS A 60 8.38 -5.95 8.23
N VAL A 61 8.49 -5.60 6.96
CA VAL A 61 8.21 -6.49 5.82
C VAL A 61 9.49 -6.63 5.02
N ASN A 62 10.04 -7.85 4.95
CA ASN A 62 11.32 -8.04 4.25
C ASN A 62 11.22 -7.68 2.76
N ALA A 63 10.11 -8.00 2.09
CA ALA A 63 9.86 -7.67 0.70
C ALA A 63 8.38 -7.40 0.41
N LEU A 64 8.10 -6.32 -0.34
CA LEU A 64 6.77 -5.96 -0.85
C LEU A 64 6.90 -5.64 -2.35
N TYR A 65 6.17 -6.34 -3.21
CA TYR A 65 6.23 -6.10 -4.65
C TYR A 65 5.01 -5.28 -5.10
N ILE A 66 5.21 -4.29 -5.95
CA ILE A 66 4.12 -3.52 -6.57
C ILE A 66 4.25 -3.67 -8.08
N SER A 67 3.20 -4.11 -8.76
CA SER A 67 3.17 -4.15 -10.22
C SER A 67 1.90 -3.51 -10.73
N GLU A 68 2.03 -2.62 -11.67
CA GLU A 68 0.91 -2.23 -12.51
C GLU A 68 0.47 -3.41 -13.38
N VAL A 69 -0.84 -3.63 -13.44
CA VAL A 69 -1.50 -4.63 -14.27
C VAL A 69 -2.35 -3.88 -15.26
N SER A 70 -1.96 -3.93 -16.53
CA SER A 70 -2.83 -3.49 -17.62
C SER A 70 -3.92 -4.54 -17.83
N GLU A 71 -5.18 -4.22 -17.55
CA GLU A 71 -6.28 -5.09 -17.98
C GLU A 71 -6.54 -4.92 -19.47
N TRP A 72 -6.71 -6.04 -20.16
CA TRP A 72 -6.77 -6.09 -21.63
C TRP A 72 -8.09 -5.56 -22.21
N LYS A 73 -9.07 -5.20 -21.36
CA LYS A 73 -10.44 -4.93 -21.82
C LYS A 73 -10.91 -3.48 -21.68
N ASP A 74 -10.48 -2.72 -20.66
CA ASP A 74 -11.10 -1.41 -20.36
C ASP A 74 -10.14 -0.21 -20.34
N ASN A 75 -8.88 -0.33 -20.79
CA ASN A 75 -7.85 0.74 -20.73
C ASN A 75 -7.60 1.33 -19.33
N SER A 76 -8.22 0.80 -18.27
CA SER A 76 -7.92 1.14 -16.89
C SER A 76 -6.67 0.38 -16.47
N SER A 77 -5.70 1.11 -15.93
CA SER A 77 -4.49 0.51 -15.37
C SER A 77 -4.70 0.38 -13.85
N LEU A 78 -4.58 -0.85 -13.34
CA LEU A 78 -4.73 -1.14 -11.91
C LEU A 78 -3.37 -1.42 -11.29
N LEU A 79 -3.13 -0.93 -10.07
CA LEU A 79 -1.97 -1.36 -9.30
C LEU A 79 -2.31 -2.65 -8.57
N SER A 80 -1.49 -3.66 -8.80
CA SER A 80 -1.45 -4.87 -7.99
C SER A 80 -0.32 -4.79 -6.99
N ILE A 81 -0.59 -5.19 -5.75
CA ILE A 81 0.44 -5.34 -4.72
C ILE A 81 0.64 -6.84 -4.54
N LYS A 82 1.86 -7.36 -4.60
CA LYS A 82 2.15 -8.77 -4.36
C LYS A 82 3.02 -8.94 -3.13
N MET A 83 2.65 -9.89 -2.27
CA MET A 83 3.45 -10.28 -1.09
C MET A 83 3.68 -11.78 -1.10
N TYR A 84 4.95 -12.21 -1.20
CA TYR A 84 5.40 -13.59 -1.00
C TYR A 84 4.47 -14.67 -1.61
N SER A 85 3.97 -14.45 -2.84
CA SER A 85 3.01 -15.26 -3.65
C SER A 85 1.53 -14.83 -3.72
N LYS A 86 1.07 -13.86 -2.92
CA LYS A 86 -0.33 -13.38 -2.94
C LYS A 86 -0.46 -12.04 -3.64
N VAL A 87 -1.36 -11.95 -4.63
CA VAL A 87 -1.70 -10.72 -5.36
C VAL A 87 -2.90 -10.05 -4.69
N PHE A 88 -2.75 -8.77 -4.34
CA PHE A 88 -3.83 -7.86 -4.01
C PHE A 88 -4.15 -7.09 -5.29
N TYR A 89 -5.38 -7.20 -5.73
CA TYR A 89 -5.94 -6.34 -6.76
C TYR A 89 -6.69 -5.23 -6.04
N SER A 90 -6.52 -3.98 -6.49
CA SER A 90 -7.43 -2.90 -6.13
C SER A 90 -8.72 -3.10 -6.91
N THR A 91 -9.58 -4.01 -6.47
CA THR A 91 -10.87 -4.29 -7.10
C THR A 91 -11.92 -3.30 -6.63
N ASP A 92 -12.65 -2.71 -7.58
CA ASP A 92 -14.06 -2.23 -7.63
C ASP A 92 -14.75 -1.54 -6.43
N ASP A 93 -14.16 -1.48 -5.25
CA ASP A 93 -14.80 -1.01 -4.01
C ASP A 93 -14.70 0.52 -3.83
N GLY A 94 -14.24 1.25 -4.85
CA GLY A 94 -14.03 2.71 -4.81
C GLY A 94 -12.86 3.18 -3.93
N ILE A 95 -12.15 2.28 -3.24
CA ILE A 95 -10.92 2.62 -2.51
C ILE A 95 -9.78 2.69 -3.52
N SER A 96 -9.15 3.85 -3.64
CA SER A 96 -7.98 4.03 -4.51
C SER A 96 -6.88 3.06 -4.10
N ALA A 97 -6.27 2.35 -5.06
CA ALA A 97 -5.11 1.47 -4.82
C ALA A 97 -4.03 2.19 -3.99
N PHE A 98 -3.88 3.49 -4.26
CA PHE A 98 -2.98 4.40 -3.56
C PHE A 98 -3.31 4.59 -2.08
N ASP A 99 -4.58 4.56 -1.68
CA ASP A 99 -4.95 4.63 -0.26
C ASP A 99 -4.61 3.34 0.47
N CYS A 100 -4.72 2.18 -0.21
CA CYS A 100 -4.24 0.92 0.33
C CYS A 100 -2.72 0.95 0.51
N ILE A 101 -2.00 1.44 -0.50
CA ILE A 101 -0.55 1.63 -0.47
C ILE A 101 -0.13 2.56 0.68
N ARG A 102 -0.77 3.73 0.82
CA ARG A 102 -0.53 4.66 1.94
C ARG A 102 -0.76 3.99 3.29
N LYS A 103 -1.88 3.27 3.45
CA LYS A 103 -2.25 2.55 4.68
C LYS A 103 -1.25 1.45 5.05
N ILE A 104 -0.65 0.82 4.04
CA ILE A 104 0.42 -0.16 4.22
C ILE A 104 1.66 0.55 4.75
N PHE A 105 2.09 1.61 4.09
CA PHE A 105 3.38 2.22 4.38
C PHE A 105 3.40 3.08 5.65
N GLN A 106 2.25 3.58 6.14
CA GLN A 106 2.19 4.41 7.35
C GLN A 106 2.87 3.78 8.58
N ASN A 107 2.80 2.46 8.73
CA ASN A 107 3.25 1.76 9.95
C ASN A 107 4.22 0.61 9.64
N THR A 108 4.75 0.57 8.42
CA THR A 108 5.56 -0.53 7.91
C THR A 108 6.94 -0.03 7.49
N SER A 109 7.99 -0.64 8.04
CA SER A 109 9.33 -0.57 7.47
C SER A 109 9.50 -1.68 6.44
N ILE A 110 10.16 -1.40 5.31
CA ILE A 110 10.23 -2.36 4.20
C ILE A 110 11.68 -2.62 3.85
N GLY A 111 12.09 -3.88 3.89
CA GLY A 111 13.44 -4.28 3.50
C GLY A 111 13.67 -4.06 2.00
N SER A 112 12.77 -4.57 1.15
CA SER A 112 12.84 -4.40 -0.30
C SER A 112 11.48 -4.10 -0.92
N LEU A 113 11.44 -3.11 -1.79
CA LEU A 113 10.25 -2.66 -2.52
C LEU A 113 10.52 -2.65 -4.03
N PRO A 114 10.36 -3.78 -4.73
CA PRO A 114 10.43 -3.78 -6.18
C PRO A 114 9.09 -3.34 -6.79
N VAL A 115 9.17 -2.44 -7.74
CA VAL A 115 8.05 -1.77 -8.40
C VAL A 115 8.19 -1.96 -9.91
N ALA A 116 7.17 -2.51 -10.55
CA ALA A 116 7.08 -2.57 -12.00
C ALA A 116 5.93 -1.68 -12.49
N LEU A 117 6.25 -0.63 -13.24
CA LEU A 117 5.26 0.31 -13.78
C LEU A 117 5.21 0.20 -15.31
N GLU A 118 4.00 0.09 -15.85
CA GLU A 118 3.74 0.04 -17.29
C GLU A 118 3.38 1.41 -17.87
N ALA A 119 2.66 2.22 -17.09
CA ALA A 119 2.10 3.49 -17.51
C ALA A 119 3.15 4.60 -17.57
N CYS A 120 2.97 5.45 -18.59
CA CYS A 120 3.49 6.80 -18.65
C CYS A 120 2.31 7.74 -18.33
N GLY A 121 2.42 8.62 -17.33
CA GLY A 121 1.39 9.62 -17.03
C GLY A 121 1.12 9.90 -15.55
N SER A 122 -0.15 10.15 -15.22
CA SER A 122 -0.60 10.52 -13.87
C SER A 122 -0.33 9.45 -12.82
N LEU A 123 -0.45 8.16 -13.17
CA LEU A 123 -0.17 7.05 -12.25
C LEU A 123 1.25 7.07 -11.72
N TYR A 124 2.25 7.37 -12.57
CA TYR A 124 3.62 7.54 -12.11
C TYR A 124 3.73 8.71 -11.13
N ARG A 125 3.09 9.84 -11.43
CA ARG A 125 3.10 11.01 -10.56
C ARG A 125 2.47 10.71 -9.20
N ASP A 126 1.35 10.01 -9.18
CA ASP A 126 0.64 9.63 -7.95
C ASP A 126 1.46 8.62 -7.15
N PHE A 127 2.01 7.60 -7.81
CA PHE A 127 2.91 6.64 -7.19
C PHE A 127 4.15 7.31 -6.61
N TYR A 128 4.79 8.20 -7.36
CA TYR A 128 5.93 9.00 -6.90
C TYR A 128 5.57 9.85 -5.68
N ASN A 129 4.43 10.54 -5.72
CA ASN A 129 3.95 11.35 -4.62
C ASN A 129 3.72 10.55 -3.34
N ILE A 130 3.40 9.28 -3.50
CA ILE A 130 3.21 8.33 -2.41
C ILE A 130 4.58 7.86 -1.93
N ILE A 131 5.46 7.37 -2.80
CA ILE A 131 6.79 6.88 -2.42
C ILE A 131 7.64 7.93 -1.72
N LYS A 132 7.60 9.19 -2.14
CA LYS A 132 8.36 10.28 -1.48
C LYS A 132 7.92 10.55 -0.04
N GLU A 133 6.69 10.19 0.32
CA GLU A 133 6.18 10.35 1.70
C GLU A 133 6.72 9.27 2.63
N PHE A 134 7.26 8.17 2.07
CA PHE A 134 7.76 7.07 2.88
C PHE A 134 9.19 7.28 3.31
N LYS A 135 9.41 6.81 4.53
CA LYS A 135 10.69 6.78 5.18
C LYS A 135 10.92 5.33 5.59
N ASN A 136 12.16 4.87 5.54
CA ASN A 136 12.58 3.52 5.94
C ASN A 136 12.29 2.41 4.91
N ILE A 137 12.58 2.68 3.63
CA ILE A 137 12.74 1.62 2.63
C ILE A 137 14.22 1.23 2.61
N GLY A 138 14.55 -0.04 2.84
CA GLY A 138 15.93 -0.51 2.66
C GLY A 138 16.33 -0.40 1.19
N HIS A 139 15.67 -1.17 0.34
CA HIS A 139 15.98 -1.25 -1.08
C HIS A 139 14.76 -0.94 -1.95
N LEU A 140 14.79 0.19 -2.67
CA LEU A 140 13.76 0.57 -3.63
C LEU A 140 14.24 0.22 -5.04
N THR A 141 13.50 -0.63 -5.74
CA THR A 141 13.78 -0.96 -7.14
C THR A 141 12.60 -0.54 -8.00
N ILE A 142 12.81 0.32 -8.99
CA ILE A 142 11.75 0.74 -9.92
C ILE A 142 12.14 0.34 -11.34
N ASN A 143 11.30 -0.48 -11.96
CA ASN A 143 11.44 -0.94 -13.33
C ASN A 143 10.31 -0.36 -14.20
N PHE A 144 10.67 0.58 -15.06
CA PHE A 144 9.74 1.19 -16.01
C PHE A 144 9.70 0.35 -17.29
N LYS A 145 8.51 -0.09 -17.72
CA LYS A 145 8.42 -0.82 -19.01
C LYS A 145 8.82 0.04 -20.19
N LYS A 146 8.49 1.34 -20.15
CA LYS A 146 8.90 2.35 -21.14
C LYS A 146 9.95 3.27 -20.52
N GLU A 147 10.78 3.88 -21.35
CA GLU A 147 11.74 4.89 -20.87
C GLU A 147 10.96 6.04 -20.21
N LEU A 148 11.36 6.39 -18.99
CA LEU A 148 10.75 7.47 -18.23
C LEU A 148 11.76 8.60 -18.02
N PHE A 149 11.36 9.81 -18.41
CA PHE A 149 12.11 11.02 -18.10
C PHE A 149 11.87 11.41 -16.63
N MET A 150 12.92 11.30 -15.81
CA MET A 150 12.93 11.64 -14.40
C MET A 150 13.79 12.90 -14.20
N THR A 151 13.27 13.87 -13.46
CA THR A 151 14.07 15.06 -13.11
C THR A 151 15.04 14.75 -11.97
N ASP A 152 16.14 15.50 -11.88
CA ASP A 152 17.09 15.37 -10.77
C ASP A 152 16.42 15.53 -9.40
N SER A 153 15.43 16.43 -9.28
CA SER A 153 14.65 16.58 -8.05
C SER A 153 13.88 15.31 -7.67
N GLN A 154 13.26 14.64 -8.66
CA GLN A 154 12.56 13.38 -8.43
C GLN A 154 13.53 12.27 -8.03
N PHE A 155 14.67 12.20 -8.69
CA PHE A 155 15.74 11.28 -8.35
C PHE A 155 16.19 11.44 -6.89
N PHE A 156 16.46 12.68 -6.46
CA PHE A 156 16.88 12.94 -5.07
C PHE A 156 15.80 12.62 -4.04
N ASP A 157 14.54 12.93 -4.31
CA ASP A 157 13.44 12.62 -3.39
C ASP A 157 13.28 11.11 -3.21
N LEU A 158 13.42 10.32 -4.29
CA LEU A 158 13.42 8.85 -4.21
C LEU A 158 14.67 8.33 -3.49
N ALA A 159 15.84 8.90 -3.75
CA ALA A 159 17.07 8.48 -3.09
C ALA A 159 17.03 8.77 -1.58
N LYS A 160 16.30 9.80 -1.13
CA LYS A 160 16.11 10.10 0.29
C LYS A 160 15.10 9.19 0.99
N SER A 161 14.19 8.55 0.25
CA SER A 161 13.18 7.66 0.84
C SER A 161 13.69 6.24 1.08
N CYS A 162 14.85 5.88 0.52
CA CYS A 162 15.44 4.55 0.62
C CYS A 162 16.94 4.55 0.94
N GLU A 163 17.48 3.44 1.43
CA GLU A 163 18.93 3.27 1.63
C GLU A 163 19.65 2.95 0.32
N VAL A 164 19.00 2.15 -0.54
CA VAL A 164 19.52 1.75 -1.85
C VAL A 164 18.43 1.97 -2.90
N LEU A 165 18.77 2.72 -3.95
CA LEU A 165 17.88 3.01 -5.08
C LEU A 165 18.40 2.34 -6.35
N CYS A 166 17.56 1.51 -6.99
CA CYS A 166 17.81 0.95 -8.31
C CYS A 166 16.72 1.39 -9.29
N LEU A 167 17.12 2.10 -10.34
CA LEU A 167 16.23 2.55 -11.41
C LEU A 167 16.59 1.85 -12.72
N TYR A 168 15.60 1.22 -13.37
CA TYR A 168 15.76 0.64 -14.70
C TYR A 168 14.98 1.45 -15.72
N ARG A 169 15.65 1.84 -16.82
CA ARG A 169 15.06 2.61 -17.94
C ARG A 169 14.58 4.02 -17.52
N ALA A 170 15.24 4.62 -16.53
CA ALA A 170 15.10 6.03 -16.23
C ALA A 170 16.13 6.83 -17.05
N SER A 171 15.70 7.96 -17.61
CA SER A 171 16.57 8.96 -18.24
C SER A 171 16.28 10.35 -17.68
N GLY A 172 17.05 11.36 -18.09
CA GLY A 172 16.89 12.73 -17.60
C GLY A 172 17.66 13.07 -16.32
N ILE A 173 18.27 12.07 -15.67
CA ILE A 173 19.16 12.26 -14.51
C ILE A 173 20.51 12.76 -15.01
N THR A 174 20.95 13.92 -14.51
CA THR A 174 22.22 14.52 -14.91
C THR A 174 23.42 13.83 -14.24
N ALA A 175 24.60 13.95 -14.86
CA ALA A 175 25.85 13.46 -14.27
C ALA A 175 26.16 14.16 -12.94
N ASP A 176 25.84 15.46 -12.83
CA ASP A 176 25.99 16.24 -11.61
C ASP A 176 25.10 15.71 -10.49
N ALA A 177 23.86 15.33 -10.80
CA ALA A 177 22.96 14.76 -9.81
C ALA A 177 23.44 13.41 -9.28
N LEU A 178 23.96 12.54 -10.15
CA LEU A 178 24.61 11.30 -9.75
C LEU A 178 25.83 11.57 -8.88
N HIS A 179 26.71 12.48 -9.31
CA HIS A 179 27.93 12.82 -8.56
C HIS A 179 27.60 13.32 -7.15
N LYS A 180 26.59 14.20 -7.03
CA LYS A 180 26.12 14.75 -5.75
C LYS A 180 25.53 13.70 -4.80
N LEU A 181 24.95 12.61 -5.31
CA LEU A 181 24.41 11.55 -4.46
C LEU A 181 25.51 10.67 -3.82
N TYR A 182 26.66 10.53 -4.48
CA TYR A 182 27.76 9.67 -4.06
C TYR A 182 28.90 10.38 -3.31
N GLN A 183 28.75 11.67 -3.02
CA GLN A 183 29.63 12.43 -2.12
C GLN A 183 29.15 12.33 -0.68
#